data_AF-A0A661E805-F1
#
_entry.id   AF-A0A661E805-F1
#
_cell.length_a   1.000
_cell.length_b   1.000
_cell.length_c   1.000
_cell.angle_alpha   90.00
_cell.angle_beta   90.00
_cell.angle_gamma   90.00
#
_symmetry.space_group_name_H-M   'P 1'
#
loop_
_entity.id
_entity.type
_entity.pdbx_description
1 polymer ?
#
loop_
_entity_poly.entity_id
_entity_poly.type
_entity_poly.pdbx_seq_one_letter_code
_entity_poly.pdbx_strand_id
1 'polypeptide(L)'
;MYSQAKQRLSALIAAGGPELLQGGQTGLEKESLRVATDGSIAQTPHPAALGAALTHPWITTDYSEALLEFITPPLDSATAALANLRDLQHFVYLQLEDELLWSGSMPCVVAGGASIPIAR
;
A
#
# COMPACT_ATOMS: atom_id res chain seq x y z
N MET A 1 2.57 15.02 33.43
CA MET A 1 3.08 14.51 32.14
C MET A 1 2.19 14.86 30.93
N TYR A 2 0.87 15.10 31.06
CA TYR A 2 0.01 15.44 29.90
C TYR A 2 -0.72 16.79 30.00
N SER A 3 -0.14 17.78 30.69
CA SER A 3 -0.78 19.09 30.88
C SER A 3 -1.14 19.76 29.55
N GLN A 4 -0.24 19.69 28.57
CA GLN A 4 -0.46 20.28 27.24
C GLN A 4 -1.56 19.56 26.44
N ALA A 5 -1.61 18.22 26.48
CA ALA A 5 -2.66 17.46 25.80
C ALA A 5 -4.04 17.76 26.39
N LYS A 6 -4.13 17.89 27.73
CA LYS A 6 -5.37 18.31 28.41
C LYS A 6 -5.79 19.71 27.99
N GLN A 7 -4.87 20.67 27.95
CA GLN A 7 -5.16 22.03 27.53
C GLN A 7 -5.66 22.09 26.07
N ARG A 8 -5.03 21.34 25.16
CA ARG A 8 -5.45 21.26 23.75
C ARG A 8 -6.81 20.59 23.58
N LEU A 9 -7.07 19.52 24.32
CA LEU A 9 -8.37 18.86 24.31
C LEU A 9 -9.48 19.78 24.82
N SER A 10 -9.24 20.49 25.94
CA SER A 10 -10.18 21.51 26.44
C SER A 10 -10.44 22.61 25.42
N ALA A 11 -9.41 23.08 24.71
CA ALA A 11 -9.56 24.09 23.67
C ALA A 11 -10.37 23.57 22.46
N LEU A 12 -10.14 22.33 22.02
CA LEU A 12 -10.91 21.70 20.93
C LEU A 12 -12.39 21.58 21.30
N ILE A 13 -12.69 21.11 22.52
CA ILE A 13 -14.07 21.00 23.02
C ILE A 13 -14.74 22.38 23.03
N ALA A 14 -14.04 23.40 23.54
CA ALA A 14 -14.57 24.76 23.60
C ALA A 14 -14.79 25.40 22.21
N ALA A 15 -14.00 25.02 21.21
CA ALA A 15 -14.05 25.59 19.87
C ALA A 15 -15.17 25.03 18.98
N GLY A 16 -15.78 23.90 19.36
CA GLY A 16 -16.78 23.22 18.51
C GLY A 16 -16.70 21.70 18.55
N GLY A 17 -15.85 21.11 19.37
CA GLY A 17 -15.91 19.68 19.68
C GLY A 17 -15.48 18.75 18.53
N PRO A 18 -15.97 17.49 18.53
CA PRO A 18 -15.66 16.49 17.52
C PRO A 18 -16.06 16.86 16.09
N GLU A 19 -17.05 17.74 15.93
CA GLU A 19 -17.55 18.22 14.63
C GLU A 19 -16.44 18.88 13.82
N LEU A 20 -15.47 19.53 14.49
CA LEU A 20 -14.31 20.15 13.85
C LEU A 20 -13.33 19.13 13.23
N LEU A 21 -13.43 17.85 13.60
CA LEU A 21 -12.60 16.77 13.07
C LEU A 21 -13.30 15.96 11.97
N GLN A 22 -14.56 16.29 11.66
CA GLN A 22 -15.30 15.62 10.60
C GLN A 22 -14.80 16.05 9.21
N GLY A 23 -14.98 15.18 8.22
CA GLY A 23 -14.60 15.45 6.82
C GLY A 23 -13.13 15.20 6.48
N GLY A 24 -12.33 14.71 7.43
CA GLY A 24 -10.98 14.20 7.13
C GLY A 24 -11.03 13.02 6.16
N GLN A 25 -10.08 12.96 5.23
CA GLN A 25 -9.95 11.87 4.27
C GLN A 25 -8.84 10.90 4.69
N THR A 26 -8.95 9.64 4.28
CA THR A 26 -7.96 8.58 4.53
C THR A 26 -7.45 8.02 3.21
N GLY A 27 -6.13 7.98 3.05
CA GLY A 27 -5.43 7.26 1.98
C GLY A 27 -4.49 6.22 2.58
N LEU A 28 -4.25 5.17 1.81
CA LEU A 28 -3.37 4.04 2.16
C LEU A 28 -2.41 3.77 0.99
N GLU A 29 -1.15 3.56 1.35
CA GLU A 29 -0.09 3.00 0.52
C GLU A 29 0.32 1.68 1.16
N LYS A 30 0.42 0.61 0.35
CA LYS A 30 0.81 -0.71 0.83
C LYS A 30 1.70 -1.40 -0.18
N GLU A 31 2.87 -1.82 0.27
CA GLU A 31 3.83 -2.55 -0.56
C GLU A 31 3.69 -4.07 -0.38
N SER A 32 4.01 -4.83 -1.43
CA SER A 32 4.05 -6.30 -1.41
C SER A 32 5.00 -6.81 -2.50
N LEU A 33 5.97 -7.64 -2.13
CA LEU A 33 6.77 -8.36 -3.12
C LEU A 33 5.90 -9.39 -3.85
N ARG A 34 6.01 -9.43 -5.17
CA ARG A 34 5.66 -10.60 -5.98
C ARG A 34 6.69 -11.68 -5.73
N VAL A 35 6.22 -12.90 -5.48
CA VAL A 35 7.07 -14.07 -5.22
C VAL A 35 6.62 -15.26 -6.05
N ALA A 36 7.56 -16.10 -6.45
CA ALA A 36 7.26 -17.40 -7.02
C ALA A 36 6.65 -18.34 -5.96
N THR A 37 6.08 -19.46 -6.39
CA THR A 37 5.46 -20.47 -5.51
C THR A 37 6.42 -21.08 -4.49
N ASP A 38 7.73 -21.00 -4.71
CA ASP A 38 8.78 -21.43 -3.77
C ASP A 38 9.14 -20.35 -2.73
N GLY A 39 8.52 -19.16 -2.81
CA GLY A 39 8.75 -18.03 -1.92
C GLY A 39 9.97 -17.17 -2.27
N SER A 40 10.61 -17.40 -3.42
CA SER A 40 11.65 -16.51 -3.95
C SER A 40 11.07 -15.27 -4.61
N ILE A 41 11.81 -14.16 -4.54
CA ILE A 41 11.43 -12.91 -5.22
C ILE A 41 11.23 -13.14 -6.73
N ALA A 42 10.10 -12.67 -7.26
CA ALA A 42 9.80 -12.79 -8.68
C ALA A 42 10.85 -12.08 -9.54
N GLN A 43 11.23 -12.73 -10.64
CA GLN A 43 12.21 -12.21 -11.61
C GLN A 43 11.55 -11.74 -12.91
N THR A 44 10.24 -11.93 -13.02
CA THR A 44 9.42 -11.51 -14.16
C THR A 44 9.22 -9.99 -14.13
N PRO A 45 9.04 -9.35 -15.30
CA PRO A 45 8.71 -7.92 -15.36
C PRO A 45 7.33 -7.62 -14.73
N HIS A 46 7.04 -6.34 -14.51
CA HIS A 46 5.71 -5.87 -14.12
C HIS A 46 4.65 -6.42 -15.10
N PRO A 47 3.58 -7.09 -14.62
CA PRO A 47 2.60 -7.70 -15.50
C PRO A 47 1.92 -6.65 -16.38
N ALA A 48 1.95 -6.85 -17.71
CA ALA A 48 1.41 -5.88 -18.67
C ALA A 48 -0.09 -5.57 -18.47
N ALA A 49 -0.85 -6.52 -17.89
CA ALA A 49 -2.26 -6.35 -17.55
C ALA A 49 -2.51 -5.31 -16.44
N LEU A 50 -1.48 -4.95 -15.67
CA LEU A 50 -1.53 -3.89 -14.64
C LEU A 50 -1.24 -2.50 -15.23
N GLY A 51 -0.90 -2.42 -16.51
CA GLY A 51 -0.61 -1.17 -17.21
C GLY A 51 0.84 -0.72 -17.03
N ALA A 52 1.05 0.59 -16.96
CA ALA A 52 2.37 1.18 -16.85
C ALA A 52 2.58 1.75 -15.44
N ALA A 53 3.46 1.11 -14.66
CA ALA A 53 3.79 1.51 -13.29
C ALA A 53 4.08 3.03 -13.18
N LEU A 54 4.84 3.59 -14.13
CA LEU A 54 5.20 5.02 -14.17
C LEU A 54 4.00 5.98 -14.11
N THR A 55 2.83 5.59 -14.62
CA THR A 55 1.68 6.49 -14.80
C THR A 55 0.37 5.96 -14.22
N HIS A 56 0.33 4.71 -13.78
CA HIS A 56 -0.89 4.10 -13.30
C HIS A 56 -1.22 4.63 -11.88
N PRO A 57 -2.44 5.15 -11.64
CA PRO A 57 -2.71 5.96 -10.44
C PRO A 57 -2.87 5.16 -9.14
N TRP A 58 -3.04 3.83 -9.23
CA TRP A 58 -3.41 3.00 -8.06
C TRP A 58 -2.51 1.79 -7.83
N ILE A 59 -1.69 1.44 -8.81
CA ILE A 59 -0.85 0.23 -8.83
C ILE A 59 0.44 0.64 -9.52
N THR A 60 1.54 0.57 -8.81
CA THR A 60 2.88 0.91 -9.32
C THR A 60 3.91 -0.07 -8.76
N THR A 61 5.17 0.18 -9.03
CA THR A 61 6.32 -0.44 -8.36
C THR A 61 7.07 0.60 -7.53
N ASP A 62 7.60 0.18 -6.38
CA ASP A 62 8.59 0.95 -5.61
C ASP A 62 10.00 0.58 -6.12
N TYR A 63 10.96 0.34 -5.24
CA TYR A 63 12.38 0.15 -5.56
C TYR A 63 12.63 -0.99 -6.55
N SER A 64 11.86 -2.07 -6.41
CA SER A 64 12.03 -3.29 -7.18
C SER A 64 10.89 -3.46 -8.19
N GLU A 65 11.22 -3.97 -9.36
CA GLU A 65 10.26 -4.39 -10.38
C GLU A 65 9.27 -5.44 -9.83
N ALA A 66 9.70 -6.20 -8.83
CA ALA A 66 8.89 -7.18 -8.13
C ALA A 66 8.14 -6.60 -6.92
N LEU A 67 8.41 -5.37 -6.49
CA LEU A 67 7.77 -4.74 -5.33
C LEU A 67 6.57 -3.91 -5.79
N LEU A 68 5.39 -4.55 -5.81
CA LEU A 68 4.16 -3.84 -6.12
C LEU A 68 3.78 -2.91 -4.97
N GLU A 69 3.33 -1.71 -5.33
CA GLU A 69 2.77 -0.72 -4.42
C GLU A 69 1.32 -0.44 -4.82
N PHE A 70 0.43 -0.53 -3.83
CA PHE A 70 -0.99 -0.26 -3.97
C PHE A 70 -1.31 1.10 -3.34
N ILE A 71 -1.88 2.01 -4.12
CA ILE A 71 -2.18 3.38 -3.70
C ILE A 71 -3.69 3.62 -3.81
N THR A 72 -4.33 3.86 -2.68
CA THR A 72 -5.77 4.20 -2.65
C THR A 72 -5.95 5.72 -2.77
N PRO A 73 -7.03 6.19 -3.41
CA PRO A 73 -7.36 7.62 -3.39
C PRO A 73 -7.73 8.06 -1.96
N PRO A 74 -7.70 9.37 -1.66
CA PRO A 74 -8.20 9.90 -0.39
C PRO A 74 -9.72 9.67 -0.30
N LEU A 75 -10.15 8.84 0.65
CA LEU A 75 -11.53 8.40 0.83
C LEU A 75 -12.12 8.93 2.14
N ASP A 76 -13.44 8.90 2.26
CA ASP A 76 -14.19 9.46 3.40
C ASP A 76 -13.95 8.77 4.75
N SER A 77 -13.37 7.57 4.73
CA SER A 77 -13.20 6.72 5.90
C SER A 77 -12.11 5.68 5.71
N ALA A 78 -11.52 5.23 6.82
CA ALA A 78 -10.57 4.13 6.82
C ALA A 78 -11.19 2.83 6.28
N THR A 79 -12.48 2.59 6.54
CA THR A 79 -13.21 1.43 6.01
C THR A 79 -13.32 1.48 4.49
N ALA A 80 -13.63 2.64 3.91
CA ALA A 80 -13.66 2.81 2.46
C ALA A 80 -12.27 2.59 1.84
N ALA A 81 -11.21 3.12 2.46
CA ALA A 81 -9.84 2.91 1.99
C ALA A 81 -9.42 1.43 2.04
N LEU A 82 -9.76 0.71 3.11
CA LEU A 82 -9.50 -0.73 3.21
C LEU A 82 -10.29 -1.54 2.17
N ALA A 83 -11.54 -1.15 1.88
CA ALA A 83 -12.33 -1.80 0.83
C ALA A 83 -11.72 -1.58 -0.56
N ASN A 84 -11.28 -0.35 -0.87
CA ASN A 84 -10.60 -0.03 -2.12
C ASN A 84 -9.28 -0.80 -2.26
N LEU A 85 -8.46 -0.84 -1.20
CA LEU A 85 -7.22 -1.61 -1.17
C LEU A 85 -7.47 -3.10 -1.45
N ARG A 86 -8.49 -3.69 -0.81
CA ARG A 86 -8.89 -5.09 -1.05
C ARG A 86 -9.23 -5.32 -2.53
N ASP A 87 -9.98 -4.41 -3.14
CA ASP A 87 -10.40 -4.54 -4.54
C ASP A 87 -9.21 -4.42 -5.50
N LEU A 88 -8.25 -3.52 -5.24
CA LEU A 88 -6.98 -3.43 -5.98
C LEU A 88 -6.17 -4.72 -5.86
N GLN A 89 -6.03 -5.25 -4.65
CA GLN A 89 -5.30 -6.50 -4.41
C GLN A 89 -5.98 -7.70 -5.08
N HIS A 90 -7.31 -7.75 -5.08
CA HIS A 90 -8.05 -8.80 -5.78
C HIS A 90 -7.84 -8.71 -7.29
N PHE A 91 -7.95 -7.51 -7.87
CA PHE A 91 -7.66 -7.31 -9.29
C PHE A 91 -6.24 -7.78 -9.65
N VAL A 92 -5.23 -7.38 -8.88
CA VAL A 92 -3.85 -7.80 -9.09
C VAL A 92 -3.70 -9.32 -9.00
N TYR A 93 -4.27 -9.96 -7.99
CA TYR A 93 -4.18 -11.43 -7.84
C TYR A 93 -4.72 -12.20 -9.06
N LEU A 94 -5.74 -11.67 -9.73
CA LEU A 94 -6.27 -12.26 -10.97
C LEU A 94 -5.29 -12.15 -12.15
N GLN A 95 -4.28 -11.27 -12.08
CA GLN A 95 -3.27 -11.04 -13.11
C GLN A 95 -1.89 -11.65 -12.78
N LEU A 96 -1.71 -12.27 -11.60
CA LEU A 96 -0.40 -12.73 -11.14
C LEU A 96 0.01 -14.14 -11.61
N GLU A 97 -0.80 -14.82 -12.43
CA GLU A 97 -0.51 -16.17 -12.94
C GLU A 97 0.01 -17.12 -11.83
N ASP A 98 1.28 -17.57 -11.91
CA ASP A 98 1.94 -18.47 -10.95
C ASP A 98 2.70 -17.74 -9.81
N GLU A 99 2.41 -16.46 -9.58
CA GLU A 99 3.01 -15.65 -8.53
C GLU A 99 2.04 -15.33 -7.39
N LEU A 100 2.61 -15.04 -6.24
CA LEU A 100 1.90 -14.70 -5.02
C LEU A 100 2.36 -13.34 -4.50
N LEU A 101 1.54 -12.70 -3.65
CA LEU A 101 1.97 -11.53 -2.89
C LEU A 101 2.53 -11.97 -1.55
N TRP A 102 3.76 -11.56 -1.25
CA TRP A 102 4.39 -11.74 0.05
C TRP A 102 3.63 -11.00 1.15
N SER A 103 3.34 -11.68 2.26
CA SER A 103 2.49 -11.18 3.34
C SER A 103 3.24 -10.63 4.55
N GLY A 104 4.57 -10.81 4.61
CA GLY A 104 5.42 -10.32 5.70
C GLY A 104 6.13 -9.01 5.36
N SER A 105 6.43 -8.20 6.38
CA SER A 105 7.26 -6.99 6.21
C SER A 105 8.73 -7.33 5.99
N MET A 106 9.25 -8.37 6.67
CA MET A 106 10.59 -8.88 6.40
C MET A 106 10.61 -9.58 5.03
N PRO A 107 11.68 -9.43 4.23
CA PRO A 107 11.71 -9.88 2.86
C PRO A 107 11.54 -11.39 2.72
N CYS A 108 11.03 -11.79 1.55
CA CYS A 108 11.00 -13.18 1.10
C CYS A 108 12.42 -13.73 0.82
N VAL A 109 12.53 -14.89 0.16
CA VAL A 109 13.84 -15.44 -0.19
C VAL A 109 14.50 -14.59 -1.29
N VAL A 110 15.63 -13.97 -0.96
CA VAL A 110 16.42 -13.13 -1.86
C VAL A 110 17.87 -13.63 -1.90
N ALA A 111 18.41 -13.87 -3.09
CA ALA A 111 19.78 -14.36 -3.29
C ALA A 111 20.81 -13.20 -3.31
N GLY A 112 20.74 -12.31 -2.31
CA GLY A 112 21.58 -11.12 -2.19
C GLY A 112 21.09 -9.92 -3.05
N GLY A 113 21.63 -8.73 -2.76
CA GLY A 113 21.11 -7.48 -3.35
C GLY A 113 21.19 -7.40 -4.87
N ALA A 114 22.19 -8.02 -5.50
CA ALA A 114 22.32 -8.07 -6.96
C ALA A 114 21.22 -8.89 -7.67
N SER A 115 20.47 -9.71 -6.92
CA SER A 115 19.34 -10.49 -7.44
C SER A 115 18.00 -9.75 -7.42
N ILE A 116 17.97 -8.53 -6.87
CA ILE A 116 16.76 -7.72 -6.78
C ILE A 116 16.59 -6.95 -8.10
N PRO A 117 15.52 -7.20 -8.89
CA PRO A 117 15.30 -6.47 -10.12
C PRO A 117 14.86 -5.03 -9.81
N ILE A 118 15.56 -4.03 -10.32
CA ILE A 118 15.19 -2.62 -10.14
C ILE A 118 13.98 -2.28 -11.01
N ALA A 119 13.05 -1.49 -10.47
CA ALA A 119 11.88 -1.00 -11.20
C ALA A 119 12.26 -0.21 -12.47
N ARG A 120 11.45 -0.33 -13.53
CA ARG A 120 11.74 0.23 -14.87
C ARG A 120 10.65 1.13 -15.44
#